data_AF-A0A3N5TJT2-F1
#
_entry.id   AF-A0A3N5TJT2-F1
#
_cell.length_a   1.000
_cell.length_b   1.000
_cell.length_c   1.000
_cell.angle_alpha   90.00
_cell.angle_beta   90.00
_cell.angle_gamma   90.00
#
_symmetry.space_group_name_H-M   'P 1'
#
loop_
_entity.id
_entity.type
_entity.pdbx_description
1 polymer ?
#
loop_
_entity_poly.entity_id
_entity_poly.type
_entity_poly.pdbx_seq_one_letter_code
_entity_poly.pdbx_strand_id
1 'polypeptide(L)'
;MIRCSQCGRDFDPQAGDPCVASIAGGIMGDEYIESYYFCAHCQVYTVEIYHDRFLGEDEVSVRGPVPKPEGDGKVELIKQCSEPWNKKCRCETHLSYFDGCLD
;
A
#
# COMPACT_ATOMS: atom_id res chain seq x y z
N MET A 1 -13.15 -6.14 2.55
CA MET A 1 -13.79 -4.99 1.86
C MET A 1 -13.24 -3.75 2.53
N ILE A 2 -12.47 -2.94 1.80
CA ILE A 2 -11.79 -1.77 2.38
C ILE A 2 -12.72 -0.57 2.32
N ARG A 3 -12.65 0.27 3.34
CA ARG A 3 -13.45 1.49 3.47
C ARG A 3 -12.54 2.70 3.52
N CYS A 4 -13.01 3.81 2.96
CA CYS A 4 -12.33 5.08 3.09
C CYS A 4 -12.19 5.44 4.58
N SER A 5 -10.97 5.66 5.03
CA SER A 5 -10.64 6.05 6.41
C SER A 5 -11.30 7.36 6.86
N GLN A 6 -11.72 8.22 5.93
CA GLN A 6 -12.36 9.51 6.24
C GLN A 6 -13.89 9.48 6.23
N CYS A 7 -14.53 8.90 5.21
CA CYS A 7 -15.99 8.91 5.08
C CYS A 7 -16.66 7.56 5.31
N GLY A 8 -15.87 6.49 5.49
CA GLY A 8 -16.38 5.13 5.70
C GLY A 8 -17.00 4.47 4.47
N ARG A 9 -17.00 5.11 3.30
CA ARG A 9 -17.50 4.53 2.05
C ARG A 9 -16.66 3.32 1.65
N ASP A 10 -17.30 2.22 1.30
CA ASP A 10 -16.64 1.03 0.77
C ASP A 10 -16.01 1.31 -0.60
N PHE A 11 -14.77 0.87 -0.79
CA PHE A 11 -14.15 0.77 -2.11
C PHE A 11 -14.64 -0.51 -2.75
N ASP A 12 -15.46 -0.37 -3.79
CA ASP A 12 -16.02 -1.50 -4.49
C ASP A 12 -15.18 -1.82 -5.75
N PRO A 13 -14.50 -2.97 -5.80
CA PRO A 13 -13.67 -3.34 -6.95
C PRO A 13 -14.50 -3.63 -8.21
N GLN A 14 -15.82 -3.88 -8.10
CA GLN A 14 -16.71 -4.07 -9.25
C GLN A 14 -17.25 -2.74 -9.80
N ALA A 15 -17.33 -1.70 -8.96
CA ALA A 15 -17.78 -0.36 -9.32
C ALA A 15 -16.69 0.49 -9.99
N GLY A 16 -15.46 -0.02 -10.09
CA GLY A 16 -14.35 0.68 -10.74
C GLY A 16 -13.60 1.66 -9.83
N ASP A 17 -13.60 1.43 -8.51
CA ASP A 17 -12.68 2.06 -7.56
C ASP A 17 -11.51 1.08 -7.26
N PRO A 18 -10.56 0.86 -8.19
CA PRO A 18 -9.50 -0.12 -8.00
C PRO A 18 -8.46 0.35 -6.98
N CYS A 19 -7.76 -0.62 -6.40
CA CYS A 19 -6.45 -0.37 -5.81
C CYS A 19 -5.57 0.36 -6.85
N VAL A 20 -5.07 1.54 -6.48
CA VAL A 20 -4.35 2.44 -7.38
C VAL A 20 -2.92 1.96 -7.58
N ALA A 21 -2.31 1.49 -6.50
CA ALA A 21 -0.99 0.88 -6.50
C ALA A 21 -0.84 0.00 -5.25
N SER A 22 -0.07 -1.06 -5.36
CA SER A 22 0.36 -1.87 -4.22
C SER A 22 1.85 -2.11 -4.31
N ILE A 23 2.51 -2.25 -3.17
CA ILE A 23 3.92 -2.61 -3.08
C ILE A 23 4.15 -3.61 -1.95
N ALA A 24 4.98 -4.61 -2.20
CA ALA A 24 5.36 -5.64 -1.25
C ALA A 24 6.84 -5.52 -0.88
N GLY A 25 7.18 -5.75 0.37
CA GLY A 25 8.56 -5.71 0.87
C GLY A 25 8.78 -6.72 1.97
N GLY A 26 9.88 -7.47 1.88
CA GLY A 26 10.37 -8.34 2.96
C GLY A 26 11.26 -7.57 3.92
N ILE A 27 10.91 -7.52 5.21
CA ILE A 27 11.65 -6.84 6.28
C ILE A 27 11.83 -7.81 7.44
N MET A 28 13.07 -8.14 7.81
CA MET A 28 13.41 -9.05 8.92
C MET A 28 12.68 -10.41 8.88
N GLY A 29 12.41 -10.92 7.67
CA GLY A 29 11.70 -12.18 7.44
C GLY A 29 10.17 -12.04 7.33
N ASP A 30 9.59 -10.94 7.78
CA ASP A 30 8.18 -10.62 7.59
C ASP A 30 7.92 -10.04 6.19
N GLU A 31 6.69 -10.19 5.70
CA GLU A 31 6.25 -9.54 4.46
C GLU A 31 5.21 -8.46 4.75
N TYR A 32 5.48 -7.27 4.22
CA TYR A 32 4.59 -6.12 4.27
C TYR A 32 4.07 -5.84 2.88
N ILE A 33 2.75 -5.76 2.72
CA ILE A 33 2.10 -5.35 1.49
C ILE A 33 1.28 -4.10 1.80
N GLU A 34 1.66 -2.96 1.22
CA GLU A 34 0.90 -1.72 1.31
C GLU A 34 0.10 -1.50 0.04
N SER A 35 -1.23 -1.43 0.15
CA SER A 35 -2.18 -1.21 -0.95
C SER A 35 -2.89 0.13 -0.82
N TYR A 36 -2.80 0.97 -1.86
CA TYR A 36 -3.32 2.33 -1.88
C TYR A 36 -4.68 2.41 -2.58
N TYR A 37 -5.66 2.99 -1.89
CA TYR A 37 -7.01 3.23 -2.39
C TYR A 37 -7.32 4.72 -2.36
N PHE A 38 -7.73 5.30 -3.50
CA PHE A 38 -8.05 6.72 -3.60
C PHE A 38 -9.56 6.96 -3.52
N CYS A 39 -10.01 7.78 -2.56
CA CYS A 39 -11.40 8.18 -2.48
C CYS A 39 -11.65 9.46 -3.27
N ALA A 40 -12.33 9.37 -4.42
CA ALA A 40 -12.66 10.55 -5.24
C ALA A 40 -13.55 11.58 -4.53
N HIS A 41 -14.36 11.16 -3.54
CA HIS A 41 -15.25 12.05 -2.80
C HIS A 41 -14.51 12.89 -1.75
N CYS A 42 -13.63 12.26 -0.97
CA CYS A 42 -12.85 12.93 0.07
C CYS A 42 -11.53 13.49 -0.44
N GLN A 43 -11.10 13.06 -1.64
CA GLN A 43 -9.79 13.37 -2.23
C GLN A 43 -8.61 12.99 -1.32
N VAL A 44 -8.73 11.86 -0.63
CA VAL A 44 -7.69 11.29 0.25
C VAL A 44 -7.44 9.83 -0.10
N TYR A 45 -6.27 9.35 0.26
CA TYR A 45 -5.88 7.96 0.17
C TYR A 45 -6.17 7.22 1.48
N THR A 46 -6.53 5.95 1.34
CA THR A 46 -6.56 4.96 2.40
C THR A 46 -5.56 3.88 2.02
N VAL A 47 -4.70 3.50 2.96
CA VAL A 47 -3.66 2.49 2.74
C VAL A 47 -4.02 1.27 3.59
N GLU A 48 -4.26 0.14 2.95
CA GLU A 48 -4.32 -1.15 3.65
C GLU A 48 -2.88 -1.67 3.76
N ILE A 49 -2.51 -2.12 4.96
CA ILE A 49 -1.21 -2.72 5.25
C ILE A 49 -1.49 -4.15 5.69
N TYR A 50 -1.12 -5.10 4.84
CA TYR A 50 -1.11 -6.50 5.17
C TYR A 50 0.29 -6.88 5.66
N HIS A 51 0.38 -7.35 6.90
CA HIS A 51 1.60 -7.81 7.54
C HIS A 51 1.53 -9.32 7.70
N ASP A 52 2.20 -10.03 6.79
CA ASP A 52 2.45 -11.47 6.87
C ASP A 52 3.62 -11.70 7.82
N ARG A 53 3.33 -12.16 9.03
CA ARG A 53 4.35 -12.38 10.05
C ARG A 53 5.02 -13.72 9.84
N PHE A 54 6.35 -13.73 9.84
CA PHE A 54 7.11 -14.98 9.77
C PHE A 54 6.81 -15.87 10.98
N LEU A 55 6.62 -15.25 12.15
CA LEU A 55 6.20 -15.91 13.38
C LEU A 55 4.96 -15.20 13.94
N GLY A 56 3.85 -15.93 14.04
CA GLY A 56 2.60 -15.45 14.62
C GLY A 56 1.46 -15.46 13.62
N GLU A 57 0.43 -14.69 13.92
CA GLU A 57 -0.74 -14.49 13.05
C GLU A 57 -0.49 -13.31 12.12
N ASP A 58 -1.05 -13.39 10.90
CA ASP A 58 -1.11 -12.25 10.00
C ASP A 58 -1.93 -11.11 10.60
N GLU A 59 -1.58 -9.89 10.23
CA GLU A 59 -2.26 -8.68 10.69
C GLU A 59 -2.63 -7.80 9.51
N VAL A 60 -3.89 -7.35 9.49
CA VAL A 60 -4.35 -6.34 8.54
C VAL A 60 -4.64 -5.06 9.30
N SER A 61 -3.99 -3.99 8.89
CA SER A 61 -4.20 -2.65 9.44
C SER A 61 -4.51 -1.66 8.33
N VAL A 62 -5.16 -0.55 8.69
CA VAL A 62 -5.51 0.51 7.73
C VAL A 62 -4.90 1.81 8.22
N ARG A 63 -4.13 2.46 7.36
CA ARG A 63 -3.52 3.78 7.57
C ARG A 63 -4.26 4.83 6.73
N GLY A 64 -4.62 5.94 7.35
CA GLY A 64 -5.22 7.08 6.69
C GLY A 64 -5.99 7.98 7.66
N PRO A 65 -6.54 9.11 7.17
CA PRO A 65 -6.51 9.56 5.79
C PRO A 65 -5.14 10.10 5.36
N VAL A 66 -4.64 9.64 4.21
CA VAL A 66 -3.41 10.15 3.60
C VAL A 66 -3.77 11.27 2.62
N PRO A 67 -3.20 12.48 2.74
CA PRO A 67 -3.53 13.57 1.83
C PRO A 67 -3.10 13.23 0.39
N LYS A 68 -3.89 13.65 -0.59
CA LYS A 68 -3.65 13.40 -2.02
C LYS A 68 -2.19 13.63 -2.48
N PRO A 69 -1.53 14.78 -2.22
CA PRO A 69 -0.17 14.98 -2.72
C PRO A 69 0.85 13.98 -2.16
N GLU A 70 0.68 13.54 -0.92
CA GLU A 70 1.54 12.52 -0.30
C GLU A 70 1.27 11.14 -0.91
N GLY A 71 -0.01 10.77 -1.06
CA GLY A 71 -0.39 9.50 -1.67
C GLY A 71 -0.03 9.41 -3.15
N ASP A 72 -0.22 10.48 -3.92
CA ASP A 72 0.19 10.58 -5.33
C ASP A 72 1.71 10.38 -5.43
N GLY A 73 2.51 10.99 -4.55
CA GLY A 73 3.96 10.79 -4.53
C GLY A 73 4.37 9.34 -4.29
N LYS A 74 3.68 8.64 -3.37
CA LYS A 74 3.92 7.21 -3.11
C LYS A 74 3.48 6.33 -4.30
N VAL A 75 2.30 6.59 -4.86
CA VAL A 75 1.76 5.86 -6.03
C VAL A 75 2.69 6.00 -7.24
N GLU A 76 3.14 7.22 -7.55
CA GLU A 76 4.04 7.47 -8.68
C GLU A 76 5.40 6.81 -8.48
N LEU A 77 5.91 6.78 -7.24
CA LEU A 77 7.11 6.02 -6.90
C LEU A 77 6.91 4.53 -7.18
N ILE A 78 5.83 3.92 -6.66
CA ILE A 78 5.53 2.48 -6.83
C ILE A 78 5.47 2.09 -8.32
N LYS A 79 4.84 2.92 -9.15
CA LYS A 79 4.72 2.68 -10.61
C LYS A 79 6.06 2.63 -11.36
N GLN A 80 7.15 3.09 -10.77
CA GLN A 80 8.49 2.98 -11.37
C GLN A 80 9.05 1.56 -11.29
N CYS A 81 8.50 0.70 -10.43
CA CYS A 81 8.85 -0.72 -10.40
C CYS A 81 7.96 -1.51 -11.37
N SER A 82 8.56 -2.41 -12.15
CA SER A 82 7.83 -3.33 -13.02
C SER A 82 7.16 -4.48 -12.26
N GLU A 83 7.64 -4.79 -11.05
CA GLU A 83 7.18 -5.91 -10.22
C GLU A 83 6.99 -5.45 -8.76
N PRO A 84 6.11 -4.48 -8.48
CA PRO A 84 5.93 -3.94 -7.13
C PRO A 84 5.35 -4.96 -6.14
N TRP A 85 4.75 -6.06 -6.62
CA TRP A 85 4.29 -7.18 -5.78
C TRP A 85 5.42 -8.14 -5.35
N ASN A 86 6.64 -7.99 -5.87
CA ASN A 86 7.73 -8.89 -5.56
C ASN A 86 8.44 -8.45 -4.26
N LYS A 87 8.12 -9.11 -3.14
CA LYS A 87 8.71 -8.83 -1.82
C LYS A 87 10.25 -8.92 -1.75
N LYS A 88 10.87 -9.64 -2.70
CA LYS A 88 12.33 -9.79 -2.82
C LYS A 88 12.95 -8.77 -3.77
N CYS A 89 12.16 -7.85 -4.34
CA CYS A 89 12.68 -6.82 -5.23
C CYS A 89 13.52 -5.81 -4.44
N ARG A 90 14.66 -5.43 -5.01
CA ARG A 90 15.64 -4.49 -4.43
C ARG A 90 15.99 -3.36 -5.39
N CYS A 91 15.08 -3.03 -6.31
CA CYS A 91 15.26 -1.87 -7.18
C CYS A 91 15.24 -0.57 -6.37
N GLU A 92 15.68 0.52 -6.98
CA GLU A 92 15.74 1.84 -6.35
C GLU A 92 14.40 2.28 -5.76
N THR A 93 13.28 1.95 -6.43
CA THR A 93 11.92 2.17 -5.94
C THR A 93 11.67 1.49 -4.59
N HIS A 94 11.96 0.20 -4.47
CA HIS A 94 11.74 -0.56 -3.24
C HIS A 94 12.65 -0.08 -2.12
N LEU A 95 13.94 0.14 -2.43
CA LEU A 95 14.90 0.66 -1.46
C LEU A 95 14.49 2.05 -0.95
N SER A 96 14.04 2.94 -1.84
CA SER A 96 13.57 4.27 -1.46
C SER A 96 12.23 4.23 -0.71
N TYR A 97 11.34 3.30 -1.07
CA TYR A 97 10.03 3.19 -0.44
C TYR A 97 10.12 2.68 1.00
N PHE A 98 10.92 1.64 1.23
CA PHE A 98 11.11 0.98 2.52
C PHE A 98 12.35 1.49 3.28
N ASP A 99 12.90 2.65 2.90
CA ASP A 99 14.04 3.32 3.56
C ASP A 99 15.24 2.39 3.80
N GLY A 100 15.55 1.53 2.82
CA GLY A 100 16.66 0.57 2.87
C GLY A 100 16.51 -0.54 3.91
N CYS A 101 15.35 -0.70 4.55
CA CYS A 101 15.11 -1.71 5.59
C CYS A 101 14.79 -3.12 5.05
N LEU A 102 14.95 -3.33 3.74
CA LEU A 102 14.63 -4.58 3.07
C LEU A 102 15.73 -5.63 3.28
N ASP A 103 15.34 -6.90 3.42
CA ASP A 103 16.24 -8.06 3.66
C ASP A 103 17.29 -8.30 2.56
#